data_AF-A0A352BE16-F1
#
_entry.id   AF-A0A352BE16-F1
#
_cell.length_a   1.000
_cell.length_b   1.000
_cell.length_c   1.000
_cell.angle_alpha   90.00
_cell.angle_beta   90.00
_cell.angle_gamma   90.00
#
_symmetry.space_group_name_H-M   'P 1'
#
loop_
_entity.id
_entity.type
_entity.pdbx_description
1 polymer ?
#
loop_
_entity_poly.entity_id
_entity_poly.type
_entity_poly.pdbx_seq_one_letter_code
_entity_poly.pdbx_strand_id
1 'polypeptide(L)'
;MFSPELIPIITILVAIYIVVVALSYWGVHRIKRGIYAKDSEMKRRLYELAILKEISDRTGYSLNIQKILDVIVGSLNQFLEYSAVSYMLLEPSKVVFKADIEKSVSTQFIKDVRTRMLGSLSALLGRDLSSAVVEETITGAIMIDALEEPVRSYFNIPLVIGDQLVGVLTVSHTKAGLYK
;
A
#
# COMPACT_ATOMS: atom_id res chain seq x y z
N MET A 1 -7.81 -85.03 3.22
CA MET A 1 -9.09 -85.39 2.57
C MET A 1 -10.07 -84.28 2.92
N PHE A 2 -10.11 -83.20 2.12
CA PHE A 2 -11.05 -82.09 2.34
C PHE A 2 -12.44 -82.58 1.94
N SER A 3 -13.43 -82.41 2.83
CA SER A 3 -14.82 -82.75 2.51
C SER A 3 -15.30 -81.85 1.36
N PRO A 4 -15.89 -82.41 0.30
CA PRO A 4 -16.26 -81.67 -0.92
C PRO A 4 -17.29 -80.55 -0.68
N GLU A 5 -17.92 -80.51 0.49
CA GLU A 5 -18.90 -79.49 0.87
C GLU A 5 -18.28 -78.17 1.40
N LEU A 6 -16.98 -78.13 1.72
CA LEU A 6 -16.30 -76.92 2.24
C LEU A 6 -15.82 -75.96 1.14
N ILE A 7 -15.60 -76.47 -0.08
CA ILE A 7 -15.12 -75.69 -1.23
C ILE A 7 -16.06 -74.52 -1.58
N PRO A 8 -17.40 -74.69 -1.69
CA PRO A 8 -18.29 -73.57 -2.04
C PRO A 8 -18.40 -72.50 -0.95
N ILE A 9 -18.20 -72.84 0.32
CA ILE A 9 -18.25 -71.86 1.42
C ILE A 9 -17.01 -70.95 1.38
N ILE A 10 -15.84 -71.53 1.09
CA ILE A 10 -14.58 -70.79 0.99
C ILE A 10 -14.63 -69.83 -0.20
N THR A 11 -15.18 -70.25 -1.35
CA THR A 11 -15.28 -69.37 -2.53
C THR A 11 -16.20 -68.17 -2.29
N ILE A 12 -17.31 -68.35 -1.57
CA ILE A 12 -18.21 -67.25 -1.20
C ILE A 12 -17.52 -66.25 -0.27
N LEU A 13 -16.80 -66.73 0.74
CA LEU A 13 -16.06 -65.85 1.67
C LEU A 13 -14.98 -65.03 0.95
N VAL A 14 -14.25 -65.66 0.02
CA VAL A 14 -13.23 -64.98 -0.79
C VAL A 14 -13.88 -63.94 -1.70
N ALA A 15 -15.02 -64.25 -2.32
CA ALA A 15 -15.74 -63.29 -3.16
C ALA A 15 -16.22 -62.07 -2.37
N ILE A 16 -16.77 -62.26 -1.17
CA ILE A 16 -17.18 -61.16 -0.28
C ILE A 16 -15.99 -60.30 0.11
N TYR A 17 -14.86 -60.92 0.46
CA TYR A 17 -13.64 -60.21 0.82
C TYR A 17 -13.14 -59.32 -0.33
N ILE A 18 -13.12 -59.84 -1.56
CA ILE A 18 -12.70 -59.08 -2.76
C ILE A 18 -13.63 -57.87 -2.99
N VAL A 19 -14.95 -58.05 -2.84
CA VAL A 19 -15.93 -56.96 -3.00
C VAL A 19 -15.72 -55.87 -1.95
N VAL A 20 -15.50 -56.23 -0.69
CA VAL A 20 -15.24 -55.27 0.39
C VAL A 20 -13.95 -54.49 0.14
N VAL A 21 -12.88 -55.18 -0.27
CA VAL A 21 -11.59 -54.53 -0.60
C VAL A 21 -11.75 -53.59 -1.79
N ALA A 22 -12.45 -54.02 -2.85
CA ALA A 22 -12.69 -53.20 -4.03
C ALA A 22 -13.52 -51.94 -3.71
N LEU A 23 -14.59 -52.07 -2.93
CA LEU A 23 -15.40 -50.93 -2.48
C LEU A 23 -14.59 -49.96 -1.61
N SER A 24 -13.76 -50.48 -0.70
CA SER A 24 -12.87 -49.67 0.14
C SER A 24 -11.85 -48.90 -0.70
N TYR A 25 -11.19 -49.58 -1.65
CA TYR A 25 -10.25 -48.94 -2.58
C TYR A 25 -10.91 -47.86 -3.42
N TRP A 26 -12.12 -48.12 -3.92
CA TRP A 26 -12.87 -47.17 -4.75
C TRP A 26 -13.31 -45.94 -3.96
N GLY A 27 -13.75 -46.12 -2.71
CA GLY A 27 -14.09 -45.05 -1.79
C GLY A 27 -12.91 -44.12 -1.49
N VAL A 28 -11.75 -44.69 -1.15
CA VAL A 28 -10.53 -43.92 -0.85
C VAL A 28 -10.05 -43.11 -2.07
N HIS A 29 -10.10 -43.69 -3.27
CA HIS A 29 -9.73 -42.97 -4.50
C HIS A 29 -10.70 -41.84 -4.87
N ARG A 30 -11.99 -41.97 -4.51
CA ARG A 30 -12.98 -40.91 -4.74
C ARG A 30 -12.79 -39.73 -3.78
N ILE A 31 -12.44 -40.00 -2.51
CA ILE A 31 -12.26 -38.95 -1.48
C ILE A 31 -11.01 -38.10 -1.76
N LYS A 32 -9.88 -38.72 -2.15
CA LYS A 32 -8.62 -37.99 -2.42
C LYS A 32 -8.81 -36.89 -3.47
N ARG A 33 -9.55 -37.15 -4.56
CA ARG A 33 -9.80 -36.16 -5.62
C ARG A 33 -10.58 -34.94 -5.13
N GLY A 34 -11.55 -35.12 -4.24
CA GLY A 34 -12.31 -34.01 -3.64
C GLY A 34 -11.47 -33.15 -2.69
N ILE A 35 -10.49 -33.75 -2.00
CA ILE A 35 -9.55 -33.03 -1.12
C ILE A 35 -8.62 -32.14 -1.95
N TYR A 36 -8.00 -32.66 -3.01
CA TYR A 36 -7.10 -31.86 -3.86
C TYR A 36 -7.79 -30.67 -4.53
N ALA A 37 -9.04 -30.83 -4.96
CA ALA A 37 -9.82 -29.74 -5.55
C ALA A 37 -10.21 -28.67 -4.51
N LYS A 38 -10.59 -29.07 -3.29
CA LYS A 38 -10.85 -28.14 -2.19
C LYS A 38 -9.58 -27.42 -1.75
N ASP A 39 -8.44 -28.11 -1.72
CA ASP A 39 -7.16 -27.52 -1.35
C ASP A 39 -6.71 -26.44 -2.34
N SER A 40 -6.90 -26.66 -3.64
CA SER A 40 -6.54 -25.63 -4.64
C SER A 40 -7.47 -24.42 -4.58
N GLU A 41 -8.77 -24.64 -4.37
CA GLU A 41 -9.74 -23.55 -4.17
C GLU A 41 -9.44 -22.75 -2.89
N MET A 42 -9.15 -23.44 -1.78
CA MET A 42 -8.75 -22.80 -0.53
C MET A 42 -7.46 -22.00 -0.70
N LYS A 43 -6.44 -22.56 -1.36
CA LYS A 43 -5.19 -21.84 -1.64
C LYS A 43 -5.43 -20.59 -2.47
N ARG A 44 -6.29 -20.66 -3.48
CA ARG A 44 -6.64 -19.50 -4.30
C ARG A 44 -7.36 -18.43 -3.48
N ARG A 45 -8.36 -18.80 -2.68
CA ARG A 45 -9.06 -17.87 -1.79
C ARG A 45 -8.12 -17.23 -0.76
N LEU A 46 -7.20 -18.01 -0.18
CA LEU A 46 -6.18 -17.48 0.74
C LEU A 46 -5.26 -16.48 0.04
N TYR A 47 -4.85 -16.76 -1.20
CA TYR A 47 -4.06 -15.83 -1.99
C TYR A 47 -4.81 -14.53 -2.30
N GLU A 48 -6.08 -14.64 -2.73
CA GLU A 48 -6.96 -13.48 -2.96
C GLU A 48 -7.14 -12.64 -1.68
N LEU A 49 -7.38 -13.28 -0.53
CA LEU A 49 -7.49 -12.61 0.76
C LEU A 49 -6.17 -11.96 1.21
N ALA A 50 -5.03 -12.61 0.96
CA ALA A 50 -3.72 -12.05 1.28
C ALA A 50 -3.45 -10.78 0.49
N ILE A 51 -3.75 -10.79 -0.82
CA ILE A 51 -3.66 -9.59 -1.66
C ILE A 51 -4.60 -8.50 -1.14
N LEU A 52 -5.87 -8.83 -0.87
CA LEU A 52 -6.83 -7.84 -0.39
C LEU A 52 -6.40 -7.22 0.95
N LYS A 53 -5.87 -8.04 1.87
CA LYS A 53 -5.33 -7.57 3.15
C LYS A 53 -4.14 -6.63 2.92
N GLU A 54 -3.19 -7.02 2.07
CA GLU A 54 -2.02 -6.19 1.77
C GLU A 54 -2.42 -4.84 1.15
N ILE A 55 -3.40 -4.84 0.24
CA ILE A 55 -3.96 -3.60 -0.35
C ILE A 55 -4.67 -2.78 0.73
N SER A 56 -5.53 -3.40 1.53
CA SER A 56 -6.31 -2.73 2.58
C SER A 56 -5.41 -2.11 3.64
N ASP A 57 -4.39 -2.83 4.09
CA ASP A 57 -3.42 -2.34 5.08
C ASP A 57 -2.69 -1.13 4.49
N ARG A 58 -2.05 -1.26 3.32
CA ARG A 58 -1.30 -0.15 2.70
C ARG A 58 -2.16 1.08 2.40
N THR A 59 -3.36 0.87 1.88
CA THR A 59 -4.29 1.97 1.53
C THR A 59 -4.81 2.65 2.78
N GLY A 60 -5.22 1.87 3.79
CA GLY A 60 -5.69 2.38 5.07
C GLY A 60 -4.62 3.18 5.81
N TYR A 61 -3.37 2.70 5.83
CA TYR A 61 -2.25 3.44 6.42
C TYR A 61 -2.02 4.77 5.71
N SER A 62 -1.92 4.81 4.37
CA SER A 62 -1.72 6.07 3.63
C SER A 62 -2.82 7.10 3.92
N LEU A 63 -4.09 6.67 3.86
CA LEU A 63 -5.22 7.56 4.10
C LEU A 63 -5.24 8.12 5.53
N ASN A 64 -4.86 7.31 6.51
CA ASN A 64 -4.76 7.77 7.90
C ASN A 64 -3.62 8.77 8.08
N ILE A 65 -2.48 8.56 7.42
CA ILE A 65 -1.34 9.50 7.46
C ILE A 65 -1.74 10.84 6.85
N GLN A 66 -2.42 10.84 5.71
CA GLN A 66 -2.89 12.08 5.07
C GLN A 66 -3.79 12.89 6.01
N LYS A 67 -4.74 12.25 6.70
CA LYS A 67 -5.61 12.92 7.68
C LYS A 67 -4.82 13.52 8.84
N ILE A 68 -3.82 12.80 9.35
CA ILE A 68 -2.96 13.29 10.45
C ILE A 68 -2.17 14.51 9.97
N LEU A 69 -1.58 14.44 8.77
CA LEU A 69 -0.85 15.56 8.19
C LEU A 69 -1.75 16.77 7.96
N ASP A 70 -2.97 16.58 7.48
CA ASP A 70 -3.94 17.67 7.30
C ASP A 70 -4.23 18.41 8.61
N VAL A 71 -4.36 17.67 9.73
CA VAL A 71 -4.53 18.27 11.06
C VAL A 71 -3.28 19.03 11.50
N ILE A 72 -2.09 18.47 11.26
CA ILE A 72 -0.82 19.13 11.59
C ILE A 72 -0.70 20.43 10.78
N VAL A 73 -0.88 20.37 9.46
CA VAL A 73 -0.80 21.51 8.54
C VAL A 73 -1.77 22.61 8.96
N GLY A 74 -3.03 22.26 9.24
CA GLY A 74 -4.03 23.23 9.69
C GLY A 74 -3.73 23.87 11.05
N SER A 75 -2.80 23.32 11.83
CA SER A 75 -2.38 23.86 13.12
C SER A 75 -1.07 24.65 13.04
N LEU A 76 -0.29 24.52 11.95
CA LEU A 76 1.06 25.09 11.85
C LEU A 76 1.06 26.63 11.84
N ASN A 77 0.03 27.28 11.30
CA ASN A 77 -0.05 28.75 11.21
C ASN A 77 -0.04 29.44 12.59
N GLN A 78 -0.36 28.71 13.66
CA GLN A 78 -0.33 29.20 15.04
C GLN A 78 1.10 29.34 15.57
N PHE A 79 2.06 28.64 14.98
CA PHE A 79 3.43 28.53 15.49
C PHE A 79 4.47 29.16 14.57
N LEU A 80 4.16 29.31 13.28
CA LEU A 80 5.13 29.73 12.27
C LEU A 80 4.46 30.52 11.14
N GLU A 81 5.07 31.62 10.73
CA GLU A 81 4.68 32.34 9.50
C GLU A 81 5.21 31.59 8.28
N TYR A 82 4.34 31.25 7.33
CA TYR A 82 4.70 30.63 6.05
C TYR A 82 3.86 31.18 4.89
N SER A 83 4.30 30.91 3.66
CA SER A 83 3.48 31.15 2.45
C SER A 83 2.67 29.91 2.10
N ALA A 84 3.30 28.72 2.16
CA ALA A 84 2.63 27.45 1.97
C ALA A 84 3.32 26.34 2.77
N VAL A 85 2.51 25.38 3.23
CA VAL A 85 3.00 24.10 3.73
C VAL A 85 2.62 23.02 2.71
N SER A 86 3.48 22.06 2.50
CA SER A 86 3.23 20.98 1.55
C SER A 86 3.76 19.67 2.08
N TYR A 87 3.10 18.56 1.77
CA TYR A 87 3.64 17.24 2.05
C TYR A 87 3.66 16.37 0.79
N MET A 88 4.63 15.46 0.73
CA MET A 88 4.66 14.37 -0.22
C MET A 88 4.64 13.04 0.51
N LEU A 89 3.77 12.14 0.09
CA LEU A 89 3.72 10.76 0.57
C LEU A 89 4.04 9.78 -0.55
N LEU A 90 4.81 8.77 -0.20
CA LEU A 90 5.16 7.67 -1.09
C LEU A 90 4.03 6.63 -1.06
N GLU A 91 3.36 6.46 -2.19
CA GLU A 91 2.43 5.35 -2.42
C GLU A 91 3.04 4.34 -3.41
N PRO A 92 2.51 3.09 -3.47
CA PRO A 92 3.13 2.04 -4.31
C PRO A 92 3.27 2.38 -5.79
N SER A 93 2.36 3.19 -6.35
CA SER A 93 2.33 3.53 -7.78
C SER A 93 2.56 5.01 -8.09
N LYS A 94 2.54 5.87 -7.07
CA LYS A 94 2.55 7.33 -7.24
C LYS A 94 3.11 8.04 -6.01
N VAL A 95 3.42 9.31 -6.17
CA VAL A 95 3.70 10.24 -5.07
C VAL A 95 2.49 11.14 -4.91
N VAL A 96 1.91 11.19 -3.71
CA VAL A 96 0.84 12.14 -3.40
C VAL A 96 1.49 13.43 -2.95
N PHE A 97 1.28 14.53 -3.68
CA PHE A 97 1.71 15.87 -3.33
C PHE A 97 0.50 16.72 -2.95
N LYS A 98 0.49 17.24 -1.73
CA LYS A 98 -0.51 18.21 -1.29
C LYS A 98 0.16 19.50 -0.85
N ALA A 99 -0.38 20.63 -1.28
CA ALA A 99 0.06 21.96 -0.85
C ALA A 99 -1.12 22.74 -0.28
N ASP A 100 -0.95 23.28 0.92
CA ASP A 100 -1.89 24.19 1.56
C ASP A 100 -1.27 25.60 1.58
N ILE A 101 -1.94 26.52 0.90
CA ILE A 101 -1.47 27.88 0.67
C ILE A 101 -2.12 28.82 1.69
N GLU A 102 -1.32 29.39 2.59
CA GLU A 102 -1.80 30.39 3.57
C GLU A 102 -1.83 31.80 2.95
N LYS A 103 -0.82 32.12 2.13
CA LYS A 103 -0.71 33.42 1.45
C LYS A 103 -0.63 33.21 -0.04
N SER A 104 -1.29 34.05 -0.82
CA SER A 104 -1.23 33.97 -2.28
C SER A 104 0.22 33.94 -2.77
N VAL A 105 0.50 32.96 -3.63
CA VAL A 105 1.79 32.72 -4.28
C VAL A 105 1.57 32.48 -5.77
N SER A 106 2.62 32.46 -6.58
CA SER A 106 2.50 32.12 -7.99
C SER A 106 2.47 30.61 -8.24
N THR A 107 1.98 30.20 -9.41
CA THR A 107 2.08 28.81 -9.85
C THR A 107 3.54 28.34 -9.90
N GLN A 108 4.47 29.24 -10.24
CA GLN A 108 5.90 28.94 -10.28
C GLN A 108 6.48 28.63 -8.89
N PHE A 109 5.99 29.30 -7.84
CA PHE A 109 6.37 29.00 -6.47
C PHE A 109 6.02 27.54 -6.10
N ILE A 110 4.80 27.09 -6.39
CA ILE A 110 4.36 25.72 -6.09
C ILE A 110 5.16 24.69 -6.91
N LYS A 111 5.44 24.98 -8.18
CA LYS A 111 6.32 24.13 -9.01
C LYS A 111 7.73 24.00 -8.43
N ASP A 112 8.30 25.10 -7.92
CA ASP A 112 9.62 25.09 -7.28
C ASP A 112 9.60 24.27 -5.99
N VAL A 113 8.59 24.47 -5.12
CA VAL A 113 8.39 23.65 -3.90
C VAL A 113 8.33 22.16 -4.27
N ARG A 114 7.47 21.78 -5.23
CA ARG A 114 7.31 20.40 -5.70
C ARG A 114 8.64 19.82 -6.19
N THR A 115 9.39 20.58 -6.98
CA THR A 115 10.69 20.13 -7.53
C THR A 115 11.70 19.89 -6.40
N ARG A 116 11.78 20.81 -5.43
CA ARG A 116 12.64 20.68 -4.25
C ARG A 116 12.27 19.48 -3.38
N MET A 117 10.97 19.22 -3.20
CA MET A 117 10.49 18.07 -2.44
C MET A 117 10.82 16.74 -3.12
N LEU A 118 10.62 16.63 -4.45
CA LEU A 118 11.02 15.44 -5.22
C LEU A 118 12.53 15.21 -5.16
N GLY A 119 13.33 16.29 -5.25
CA GLY A 119 14.78 16.21 -5.08
C GLY A 119 15.18 15.72 -3.69
N SER A 120 14.52 16.24 -2.64
CA SER A 120 14.74 15.81 -1.26
C SER A 120 14.38 14.34 -1.04
N LEU A 121 13.23 13.89 -1.55
CA LEU A 121 12.83 12.47 -1.45
C LEU A 121 13.79 11.57 -2.22
N SER A 122 14.20 11.98 -3.43
CA SER A 122 15.17 11.22 -4.23
C SER A 122 16.50 11.04 -3.49
N ALA A 123 16.99 12.11 -2.86
CA ALA A 123 18.22 12.07 -2.06
C ALA A 123 18.09 11.18 -0.82
N LEU A 124 16.97 11.26 -0.09
CA LEU A 124 16.72 10.44 1.10
C LEU A 124 16.54 8.95 0.77
N LEU A 125 15.91 8.62 -0.36
CA LEU A 125 15.73 7.24 -0.81
C LEU A 125 16.96 6.65 -1.53
N GLY A 126 17.89 7.50 -1.96
CA GLY A 126 19.01 7.07 -2.80
C GLY A 126 18.60 6.59 -4.21
N ARG A 127 17.46 7.06 -4.73
CA ARG A 127 16.97 6.73 -6.08
C ARG A 127 16.27 7.93 -6.73
N ASP A 128 16.29 8.00 -8.05
CA ASP A 128 15.63 9.08 -8.78
C ASP A 128 14.10 8.89 -8.82
N LEU A 129 13.36 9.93 -8.44
CA LEU A 129 11.90 10.01 -8.52
C LEU A 129 11.41 10.96 -9.62
N SER A 130 12.29 11.46 -10.50
CA SER A 130 11.92 12.43 -11.55
C SER A 130 10.86 11.90 -12.52
N SER A 131 10.74 10.57 -12.68
CA SER A 131 9.74 9.91 -13.51
C SER A 131 8.50 9.42 -12.74
N ALA A 132 8.42 9.66 -11.44
CA ALA A 132 7.28 9.21 -10.64
C ALA A 132 5.99 9.94 -11.05
N VAL A 133 4.88 9.21 -11.12
CA VAL A 133 3.55 9.81 -11.26
C VAL A 133 3.25 10.57 -9.98
N VAL A 134 2.99 11.88 -10.08
CA VAL A 134 2.64 12.71 -8.93
C VAL A 134 1.17 13.12 -9.04
N GLU A 135 0.40 12.76 -8.03
CA GLU A 135 -0.96 13.24 -7.85
C GLU A 135 -0.93 14.51 -7.02
N GLU A 136 -1.42 15.61 -7.58
CA GLU A 136 -1.31 16.95 -6.98
C GLU A 136 -2.68 17.42 -6.47
N THR A 137 -2.68 17.94 -5.25
CA THR A 137 -3.84 18.62 -4.65
C THR A 137 -3.38 19.94 -4.04
N ILE A 138 -4.01 21.05 -4.43
CA ILE A 138 -3.70 22.38 -3.91
C ILE A 138 -4.93 22.92 -3.19
N THR A 139 -4.75 23.39 -1.95
CA THR A 139 -5.80 23.96 -1.11
C THR A 139 -5.38 25.32 -0.55
N GLY A 140 -6.32 26.04 0.06
CA GLY A 140 -6.06 27.35 0.68
C GLY A 140 -6.27 28.53 -0.28
N ALA A 141 -5.43 29.56 -0.13
CA ALA A 141 -5.52 30.80 -0.89
C ALA A 141 -5.25 30.60 -2.39
N ILE A 142 -5.76 31.55 -3.20
CA ILE A 142 -5.60 31.50 -4.65
C ILE A 142 -4.15 31.74 -5.08
N MET A 143 -3.75 31.06 -6.14
CA MET A 143 -2.50 31.35 -6.85
C MET A 143 -2.69 32.54 -7.79
N ILE A 144 -1.71 33.44 -7.82
CA ILE A 144 -1.72 34.65 -8.64
C ILE A 144 -0.40 34.71 -9.40
N ASP A 145 -0.44 34.47 -10.71
CA ASP A 145 0.78 34.40 -11.54
C ASP A 145 1.49 35.75 -11.71
N ALA A 146 0.80 36.87 -11.47
CA ALA A 146 1.42 38.19 -11.45
C ALA A 146 2.38 38.40 -10.26
N LEU A 147 2.38 37.51 -9.27
CA LEU A 147 3.33 37.55 -8.15
C LEU A 147 4.68 36.95 -8.59
N GLU A 148 5.72 37.77 -8.69
CA GLU A 148 7.08 37.32 -9.02
C GLU A 148 7.89 36.89 -7.77
N GLU A 149 7.24 36.24 -6.80
CA GLU A 149 7.88 35.85 -5.55
C GLU A 149 8.32 34.38 -5.55
N PRO A 150 9.62 34.06 -5.69
CA PRO A 150 10.11 32.68 -5.66
C PRO A 150 10.21 32.12 -4.23
N VAL A 151 10.45 30.81 -4.11
CA VAL A 151 10.76 30.18 -2.82
C VAL A 151 12.13 30.67 -2.32
N ARG A 152 12.12 31.48 -1.25
CA ARG A 152 13.35 32.06 -0.67
C ARG A 152 13.78 31.43 0.65
N SER A 153 12.87 30.80 1.36
CA SER A 153 13.19 29.94 2.50
C SER A 153 12.28 28.73 2.52
N TYR A 154 12.86 27.58 2.87
CA TYR A 154 12.13 26.34 3.04
C TYR A 154 12.92 25.40 3.92
N PHE A 155 12.25 24.46 4.56
CA PHE A 155 12.88 23.32 5.21
C PHE A 155 12.02 22.08 5.05
N ASN A 156 12.68 20.93 5.06
CA ASN A 156 12.07 19.63 4.84
C ASN A 156 12.16 18.82 6.14
N ILE A 157 11.05 18.21 6.54
CA ILE A 157 10.93 17.28 7.65
C ILE A 157 10.65 15.90 7.05
N PRO A 158 11.62 14.97 7.07
CA PRO A 158 11.37 13.59 6.66
C PRO A 158 10.28 12.95 7.53
N LEU A 159 9.33 12.28 6.90
CA LEU A 159 8.30 11.52 7.59
C LEU A 159 8.73 10.06 7.59
N VAL A 160 9.02 9.52 8.79
CA VAL A 160 9.49 8.14 8.98
C VAL A 160 8.54 7.42 9.92
N ILE A 161 8.11 6.23 9.53
CA ILE A 161 7.28 5.35 10.37
C ILE A 161 8.05 4.04 10.56
N GLY A 162 8.36 3.72 11.81
CA GLY A 162 9.33 2.65 12.10
C GLY A 162 10.69 3.03 11.54
N ASP A 163 11.18 2.22 10.60
CA ASP A 163 12.46 2.44 9.90
C ASP A 163 12.27 2.75 8.40
N GLN A 164 11.04 3.13 8.01
CA GLN A 164 10.69 3.38 6.61
C GLN A 164 10.37 4.86 6.39
N LEU A 165 11.07 5.49 5.44
CA LEU A 165 10.69 6.80 4.92
C LEU A 165 9.36 6.67 4.17
N VAL A 166 8.34 7.37 4.65
CA VAL A 166 6.99 7.39 4.05
C VAL A 166 6.71 8.69 3.29
N GLY A 167 7.52 9.74 3.49
CA GLY A 167 7.29 11.01 2.85
C GLY A 167 8.16 12.15 3.37
N VAL A 168 7.78 13.36 3.02
CA VAL A 168 8.40 14.60 3.50
C VAL A 168 7.34 15.68 3.68
N LEU A 169 7.42 16.43 4.77
CA LEU A 169 6.66 17.66 5.00
C LEU A 169 7.59 18.84 4.78
N THR A 170 7.15 19.84 4.05
CA THR A 170 7.93 21.02 3.68
C THR A 170 7.18 22.26 4.03
N VAL A 171 7.83 23.17 4.74
CA VAL A 171 7.31 24.51 4.98
C VAL A 171 8.10 25.47 4.11
N SER A 172 7.41 26.38 3.42
CA SER A 172 7.99 27.26 2.42
C SER A 172 7.50 28.69 2.56
N HIS A 173 8.38 29.65 2.26
CA HIS A 173 8.04 31.07 2.27
C HIS A 173 8.75 31.83 1.15
N THR A 174 8.08 32.85 0.66
CA THR A 174 8.62 33.87 -0.26
C THR A 174 9.64 34.83 0.37
N LYS A 175 9.73 34.92 1.70
CA LYS A 175 10.73 35.72 2.43
C LYS A 175 11.98 34.88 2.67
N ALA A 176 13.15 35.50 2.60
CA ALA A 176 14.43 34.84 2.88
C ALA A 176 14.71 34.80 4.40
N GLY A 177 15.46 33.78 4.84
CA GLY A 177 16.08 33.76 6.18
C GLY A 177 15.15 33.48 7.37
N LEU A 178 13.92 33.02 7.14
CA LEU A 178 12.96 32.69 8.21
C LEU A 178 13.29 31.39 8.95
N TYR A 179 13.87 30.42 8.25
CA TYR A 179 14.18 29.10 8.79
C TYR A 179 15.69 28.92 8.67
N LYS A 180 16.41 29.20 9.76
CA LYS A 180 17.86 29.04 9.89
C LYS A 180 18.18 27.97 10.91
#